data_AF-A0A2E0UFM8-F1
#
_entry.id   AF-A0A2E0UFM8-F1
#
_cell.length_a   1.000
_cell.length_b   1.000
_cell.length_c   1.000
_cell.angle_alpha   90.00
_cell.angle_beta   90.00
_cell.angle_gamma   90.00
#
_symmetry.space_group_name_H-M   'P 1'
#
loop_
_entity.id
_entity.type
_entity.pdbx_description
1 polymer ?
#
loop_
_entity_poly.entity_id
_entity_poly.type
_entity_poly.pdbx_seq_one_letter_code
_entity_poly.pdbx_strand_id
1 'polypeptide(L)'
;MIKRNIVAAILLSVLSAVPLCAQPAAADYPVDAITIEFVGIDAAGHKNAVHFGVHEEATYYYNYDLGEFPTPPVPMQGAFDLRLIDLPNMPRDPSDGCYLDMRKFHSIEQTDTFQVRFQPSMDNWPMRFTWRGVKSDRFKYVDLEYETDSGMRSIDMLSTGSLAIDDNKVKMLRIILNGVLVREPKVKR
;
A
#
# COMPACT_ATOMS: atom_id res chain seq x y z
N MET A 1 47.88 -39.63 25.25
CA MET A 1 47.80 -39.00 23.91
C MET A 1 46.42 -39.35 23.32
N ILE A 2 45.42 -38.48 23.54
CA ILE A 2 44.00 -38.77 23.27
C ILE A 2 43.56 -37.95 22.05
N LYS A 3 43.24 -38.62 20.95
CA LYS A 3 42.70 -37.99 19.73
C LYS A 3 41.20 -37.71 19.92
N ARG A 4 40.81 -36.44 19.96
CA ARG A 4 39.41 -36.00 19.95
C ARG A 4 38.97 -35.83 18.49
N ASN A 5 38.02 -36.66 18.05
CA ASN A 5 37.32 -36.49 16.78
C ASN A 5 36.21 -35.46 16.95
N ILE A 6 36.31 -34.34 16.22
CA ILE A 6 35.26 -33.33 16.10
C ILE A 6 34.42 -33.72 14.89
N VAL A 7 33.19 -34.17 15.12
CA VAL A 7 32.19 -34.40 14.07
C VAL A 7 31.44 -33.08 13.87
N ALA A 8 31.71 -32.39 12.77
CA ALA A 8 30.98 -31.20 12.36
C ALA A 8 29.63 -31.61 11.78
N ALA A 9 28.55 -31.37 12.52
CA ALA A 9 27.18 -31.49 12.02
C ALA A 9 26.86 -30.27 11.15
N ILE A 10 26.89 -30.45 9.83
CA ILE A 10 26.41 -29.45 8.88
C ILE A 10 24.89 -29.52 8.88
N LEU A 11 24.25 -28.57 9.57
CA LEU A 11 22.80 -28.38 9.52
C LEU A 11 22.46 -27.79 8.13
N LEU A 12 21.92 -28.63 7.26
CA LEU A 12 21.41 -28.22 5.95
C LEU A 12 20.05 -27.53 6.16
N SER A 13 20.05 -26.20 6.24
CA SER A 13 18.80 -25.42 6.30
C SER A 13 18.11 -25.50 4.94
N VAL A 14 16.94 -26.14 4.90
CA VAL A 14 16.07 -26.16 3.73
C VAL A 14 15.46 -24.77 3.58
N LEU A 15 16.02 -23.97 2.67
CA LEU A 15 15.45 -22.72 2.23
C LEU A 15 14.22 -23.06 1.37
N SER A 16 13.04 -23.18 1.98
CA SER A 16 11.79 -23.27 1.24
C SER A 16 11.56 -21.93 0.54
N ALA A 17 11.77 -21.89 -0.77
CA ALA A 17 11.36 -20.77 -1.60
C ALA A 17 9.83 -20.66 -1.49
N VAL A 18 9.35 -19.73 -0.68
CA VAL A 18 7.94 -19.31 -0.73
C VAL A 18 7.71 -18.81 -2.15
N PRO A 19 6.72 -19.33 -2.90
CA PRO A 19 6.40 -18.77 -4.19
C PRO A 19 6.02 -17.31 -3.96
N LEU A 20 6.91 -16.42 -4.40
CA LEU A 20 6.63 -15.00 -4.51
C LEU A 20 5.44 -14.94 -5.47
N CYS A 21 4.22 -14.79 -4.95
CA CYS A 21 3.08 -14.42 -5.78
C CYS A 21 3.56 -13.23 -6.59
N ALA A 22 3.72 -13.43 -7.90
CA ALA A 22 4.25 -12.44 -8.79
C ALA A 22 3.36 -11.21 -8.65
N GLN A 23 3.90 -10.19 -7.98
CA GLN A 23 3.25 -8.92 -7.90
C GLN A 23 3.17 -8.42 -9.34
N PRO A 24 1.97 -8.09 -9.86
CA PRO A 24 1.83 -7.73 -11.26
C PRO A 24 2.80 -6.59 -11.54
N ALA A 25 3.75 -6.84 -12.44
CA ALA A 25 4.68 -5.83 -12.92
C ALA A 25 3.84 -4.69 -13.46
N ALA A 26 3.92 -3.51 -12.81
CA ALA A 26 3.23 -2.25 -13.13
C ALA A 26 2.21 -2.44 -14.27
N ALA A 27 1.06 -3.05 -13.93
CA ALA A 27 0.05 -3.32 -14.93
C ALA A 27 -0.29 -1.98 -15.60
N ASP A 28 -0.41 -1.97 -16.92
CA ASP A 28 -0.92 -0.83 -17.66
C ASP A 28 -2.35 -0.57 -17.16
N TYR A 29 -2.45 0.29 -16.14
CA TYR A 29 -3.74 0.68 -15.56
C TYR A 29 -4.58 1.29 -16.68
N PRO A 30 -5.91 1.07 -16.68
CA PRO A 30 -6.78 1.62 -17.70
C PRO A 30 -6.54 3.13 -17.81
N VAL A 31 -6.48 3.63 -19.06
CA VAL A 31 -6.03 5.00 -19.40
C VAL A 31 -6.87 6.08 -18.70
N ASP A 32 -8.07 5.71 -18.25
CA ASP A 32 -9.06 6.57 -17.61
C ASP A 32 -9.03 6.48 -16.06
N ALA A 33 -8.11 5.70 -15.48
CA ALA A 33 -7.95 5.60 -14.04
C ALA A 33 -7.13 6.74 -13.45
N ILE A 34 -7.65 7.37 -12.39
CA ILE A 34 -6.84 8.27 -11.56
C ILE A 34 -6.23 7.43 -10.45
N THR A 35 -4.97 7.06 -10.63
CA THR A 35 -4.22 6.18 -9.70
C THR A 35 -3.06 6.91 -9.04
N ILE A 36 -2.87 6.64 -7.76
CA ILE A 36 -1.73 7.04 -6.93
C ILE A 36 -0.93 5.80 -6.59
N GLU A 37 0.38 5.85 -6.82
CA GLU A 37 1.34 4.83 -6.35
C GLU A 37 1.82 5.25 -4.96
N PHE A 38 1.75 4.34 -4.00
CA PHE A 38 2.21 4.54 -2.63
C PHE A 38 3.18 3.43 -2.23
N VAL A 39 4.42 3.82 -1.96
CA VAL A 39 5.55 2.91 -1.77
C VAL A 39 6.05 3.01 -0.35
N GLY A 40 6.19 1.86 0.32
CA GLY A 40 6.83 1.73 1.63
C GLY A 40 8.19 1.05 1.50
N ILE A 41 9.18 1.54 2.25
CA ILE A 41 10.53 1.00 2.33
C ILE A 41 10.94 0.92 3.80
N ASP A 42 11.40 -0.24 4.27
CA ASP A 42 11.95 -0.39 5.64
C ASP A 42 13.45 -0.04 5.69
N ALA A 43 14.02 0.01 6.90
CA ALA A 43 15.43 0.36 7.06
C ALA A 43 16.42 -0.68 6.50
N ALA A 44 15.97 -1.91 6.24
CA ALA A 44 16.75 -2.95 5.57
C ALA A 44 16.64 -2.88 4.03
N GLY A 45 15.83 -1.98 3.49
CA GLY A 45 15.65 -1.77 2.06
C GLY A 45 14.60 -2.69 1.43
N HIS A 46 13.84 -3.45 2.22
CA HIS A 46 12.67 -4.16 1.68
C HIS A 46 11.63 -3.12 1.24
N LYS A 47 11.03 -3.36 0.07
CA LYS A 47 10.14 -2.42 -0.58
C LYS A 47 8.92 -3.13 -1.13
N ASN A 48 7.77 -2.50 -1.00
CA ASN A 48 6.54 -2.87 -1.70
C ASN A 48 5.76 -1.60 -2.05
N ALA A 49 4.86 -1.70 -3.02
CA ALA A 49 3.99 -0.63 -3.49
C ALA A 49 2.54 -1.09 -3.52
N VAL A 50 1.65 -0.20 -3.10
CA VAL A 50 0.21 -0.32 -3.27
C VAL A 50 -0.29 0.81 -4.16
N HIS A 51 -1.41 0.58 -4.82
CA HIS A 51 -2.01 1.52 -5.74
C HIS A 51 -3.44 1.79 -5.32
N PHE A 52 -3.84 3.05 -5.31
CA PHE A 52 -5.21 3.39 -5.01
C PHE A 52 -5.69 4.57 -5.83
N GLY A 53 -6.99 4.69 -5.98
CA GLY A 53 -7.52 5.68 -6.90
C GLY A 53 -9.01 5.60 -7.11
N VAL A 54 -9.45 6.21 -8.21
CA VAL A 54 -10.85 6.21 -8.60
C VAL A 54 -11.03 5.82 -10.07
N HIS A 55 -12.11 5.10 -10.36
CA HIS A 55 -12.48 4.65 -11.70
C HIS A 55 -14.00 4.61 -11.84
N GLU A 56 -14.55 4.90 -13.02
CA GLU A 56 -16.01 4.94 -13.25
C GLU A 56 -16.67 3.56 -13.11
N GLU A 57 -15.95 2.52 -13.55
CA GLU A 57 -16.40 1.13 -13.50
C GLU A 57 -15.99 0.41 -12.20
N ALA A 58 -15.29 1.09 -11.28
CA ALA A 58 -14.95 0.47 -10.01
C ALA A 58 -16.20 0.08 -9.24
N THR A 59 -16.09 -1.02 -8.50
CA THR A 59 -17.16 -1.49 -7.64
C THR A 59 -16.71 -1.43 -6.20
N TYR A 60 -17.65 -1.64 -5.29
CA TYR A 60 -17.32 -1.75 -3.89
C TYR A 60 -16.60 -3.07 -3.55
N TYR A 61 -16.83 -4.12 -4.34
CA TYR A 61 -16.12 -5.40 -4.27
C TYR A 61 -14.86 -5.38 -5.13
N TYR A 62 -14.05 -6.44 -5.05
CA TYR A 62 -12.92 -6.62 -5.96
C TYR A 62 -13.39 -6.61 -7.42
N ASN A 63 -13.00 -5.59 -8.17
CA ASN A 63 -13.18 -5.55 -9.61
C ASN A 63 -11.97 -6.19 -10.30
N TYR A 64 -12.09 -7.47 -10.66
CA TYR A 64 -11.03 -8.23 -11.33
C TYR A 64 -10.69 -7.68 -12.73
N ASP A 65 -11.63 -7.02 -13.41
CA ASP A 65 -11.38 -6.39 -14.71
C ASP A 65 -10.48 -5.15 -14.57
N LEU A 66 -10.50 -4.50 -13.40
CA LEU A 66 -9.57 -3.42 -13.04
C LEU A 66 -8.29 -3.91 -12.38
N GLY A 67 -8.13 -5.22 -12.21
CA GLY A 67 -6.95 -5.82 -11.58
C GLY A 67 -6.97 -5.75 -10.05
N GLU A 68 -8.11 -5.50 -9.42
CA GLU A 68 -8.24 -5.60 -7.97
C GLU A 68 -8.32 -7.07 -7.58
N PHE A 69 -7.32 -7.56 -6.86
CA PHE A 69 -7.28 -8.92 -6.34
C PHE A 69 -7.06 -8.92 -4.82
N PRO A 70 -7.68 -9.86 -4.11
CA PRO A 70 -7.36 -10.07 -2.70
C PRO A 70 -5.89 -10.49 -2.54
N THR A 71 -5.27 -9.99 -1.48
CA THR A 71 -3.94 -10.41 -1.05
C THR A 71 -3.98 -11.79 -0.37
N PRO A 72 -2.87 -12.53 -0.37
CA PRO A 72 -2.75 -13.70 0.50
C PRO A 72 -2.85 -13.29 1.99
N PRO A 73 -3.07 -14.25 2.90
CA PRO A 73 -3.07 -13.99 4.33
C PRO A 73 -1.85 -13.17 4.76
N VAL A 74 -2.04 -12.29 5.75
CA VAL A 74 -0.96 -11.44 6.30
C VAL A 74 0.23 -12.33 6.69
N PRO A 75 1.45 -12.04 6.22
CA PRO A 75 2.58 -12.89 6.51
C PRO A 75 2.94 -12.82 7.99
N MET A 76 3.62 -13.85 8.48
CA MET A 76 4.09 -13.93 9.87
C MET A 76 4.93 -12.71 10.24
N GLN A 77 4.90 -12.35 11.53
CA GLN A 77 5.69 -11.24 12.06
C GLN A 77 7.17 -11.38 11.67
N GLY A 78 7.78 -10.27 11.25
CA GLY A 78 9.17 -10.23 10.80
C GLY A 78 9.33 -10.24 9.28
N ALA A 79 8.28 -10.57 8.53
CA ALA A 79 8.21 -10.35 7.09
C ALA A 79 7.73 -8.92 6.78
N PHE A 80 8.37 -8.29 5.78
CA PHE A 80 7.92 -7.01 5.27
C PHE A 80 6.56 -7.15 4.56
N ASP A 81 5.60 -6.27 4.85
CA ASP A 81 4.31 -6.23 4.17
C ASP A 81 3.74 -4.81 4.14
N LEU A 82 3.06 -4.49 3.04
CA LEU A 82 2.38 -3.23 2.79
C LEU A 82 1.16 -3.55 1.94
N ARG A 83 -0.03 -3.26 2.44
CA ARG A 83 -1.29 -3.56 1.75
C ARG A 83 -2.36 -2.53 2.05
N LEU A 84 -3.31 -2.39 1.13
CA LEU A 84 -4.55 -1.65 1.35
C LEU A 84 -5.51 -2.56 2.08
N ILE A 85 -6.18 -2.06 3.11
CA ILE A 85 -7.20 -2.79 3.86
C ILE A 85 -8.53 -2.07 3.76
N ASP A 86 -9.59 -2.83 3.98
CA ASP A 86 -10.94 -2.29 3.97
C ASP A 86 -11.24 -1.42 5.19
N LEU A 87 -12.14 -0.46 5.00
CA LEU A 87 -12.64 0.35 6.09
C LEU A 87 -13.44 -0.53 7.08
N PRO A 88 -13.37 -0.29 8.40
CA PRO A 88 -13.94 -1.19 9.41
C PRO A 88 -15.43 -1.53 9.23
N ASN A 89 -16.23 -0.60 8.69
CA ASN A 89 -17.67 -0.77 8.48
C ASN A 89 -18.02 -1.26 7.08
N MET A 90 -17.01 -1.59 6.30
CA MET A 90 -17.11 -1.85 4.88
C MET A 90 -16.06 -2.91 4.43
N PRO A 91 -16.11 -4.16 4.94
CA PRO A 91 -15.21 -5.22 4.49
C PRO A 91 -15.60 -5.83 3.14
N ARG A 92 -14.61 -6.10 2.29
CA ARG A 92 -14.70 -7.03 1.15
C ARG A 92 -14.46 -8.47 1.63
N ASP A 93 -14.83 -9.44 0.81
CA ASP A 93 -14.56 -10.86 1.05
C ASP A 93 -13.64 -11.41 -0.06
N PRO A 94 -12.43 -11.90 0.25
CA PRO A 94 -11.79 -11.92 1.57
C PRO A 94 -11.29 -10.53 2.02
N SER A 95 -11.23 -10.30 3.32
CA SER A 95 -10.94 -9.00 3.95
C SER A 95 -9.47 -8.76 4.30
N ASP A 96 -8.56 -9.63 3.85
CA ASP A 96 -7.12 -9.53 4.13
C ASP A 96 -6.43 -8.35 3.42
N GLY A 97 -7.16 -7.66 2.52
CA GLY A 97 -6.72 -6.47 1.81
C GLY A 97 -6.33 -6.74 0.35
N CYS A 98 -5.83 -5.72 -0.35
CA CYS A 98 -5.37 -5.78 -1.73
C CYS A 98 -4.13 -4.92 -1.98
N TYR A 99 -3.52 -5.07 -3.15
CA TYR A 99 -2.43 -4.18 -3.61
C TYR A 99 -2.92 -3.07 -4.56
N LEU A 100 -4.17 -3.15 -5.00
CA LEU A 100 -4.86 -2.16 -5.81
C LEU A 100 -6.28 -1.96 -5.26
N ASP A 101 -6.64 -0.72 -4.92
CA ASP A 101 -7.98 -0.35 -4.45
C ASP A 101 -8.52 0.82 -5.28
N MET A 102 -9.52 0.55 -6.10
CA MET A 102 -10.17 1.56 -6.93
C MET A 102 -11.56 1.84 -6.39
N ARG A 103 -11.84 3.10 -6.09
CA ARG A 103 -13.17 3.54 -5.65
C ARG A 103 -13.98 4.02 -6.84
N LYS A 104 -15.30 3.80 -6.78
CA LYS A 104 -16.19 4.24 -7.83
C LYS A 104 -16.22 5.77 -7.90
N PHE A 105 -15.91 6.32 -9.05
CA PHE A 105 -16.10 7.75 -9.29
C PHE A 105 -17.60 8.08 -9.42
N HIS A 106 -18.08 9.05 -8.65
CA HIS A 106 -19.46 9.52 -8.66
C HIS A 106 -19.60 11.04 -8.76
N SER A 107 -18.64 11.82 -8.27
CA SER A 107 -18.61 13.28 -8.48
C SER A 107 -17.23 13.86 -8.24
N ILE A 108 -16.99 15.07 -8.76
CA ILE A 108 -15.71 15.77 -8.55
C ILE A 108 -15.51 16.18 -7.08
N GLU A 109 -16.58 16.38 -6.31
CA GLU A 109 -16.53 16.73 -4.89
C GLU A 109 -16.39 15.52 -3.96
N GLN A 110 -16.30 14.31 -4.51
CA GLN A 110 -16.24 13.10 -3.70
C GLN A 110 -15.04 13.09 -2.76
N THR A 111 -15.24 12.43 -1.62
CA THR A 111 -14.19 12.17 -0.65
C THR A 111 -14.07 10.68 -0.44
N ASP A 112 -12.89 10.15 -0.75
CA ASP A 112 -12.58 8.74 -0.60
C ASP A 112 -11.55 8.56 0.53
N THR A 113 -11.70 7.49 1.30
CA THR A 113 -10.77 7.15 2.37
C THR A 113 -10.20 5.77 2.13
N PHE A 114 -8.87 5.67 2.15
CA PHE A 114 -8.12 4.43 2.03
C PHE A 114 -7.38 4.16 3.33
N GLN A 115 -7.19 2.89 3.66
CA GLN A 115 -6.38 2.48 4.79
C GLN A 115 -5.23 1.62 4.31
N VAL A 116 -4.02 1.97 4.75
CA VAL A 116 -2.80 1.23 4.45
C VAL A 116 -2.33 0.58 5.74
N ARG A 117 -2.23 -0.74 5.73
CA ARG A 117 -1.58 -1.51 6.79
C ARG A 117 -0.15 -1.82 6.35
N PHE A 118 0.78 -1.75 7.30
CA PHE A 118 2.16 -2.08 7.03
C PHE A 118 2.84 -2.77 8.22
N GLN A 119 3.86 -3.58 7.92
CA GLN A 119 4.79 -4.11 8.90
C GLN A 119 6.20 -4.12 8.29
N PRO A 120 7.21 -3.53 8.97
CA PRO A 120 8.60 -3.65 8.55
C PRO A 120 9.11 -5.08 8.76
N SER A 121 10.13 -5.49 8.01
CA SER A 121 10.80 -6.76 8.31
C SER A 121 11.59 -6.61 9.61
N MET A 122 11.53 -7.61 10.50
CA MET A 122 12.35 -7.69 11.73
C MET A 122 12.45 -6.38 12.55
N ASP A 123 11.36 -5.60 12.61
CA ASP A 123 11.33 -4.27 13.25
C ASP A 123 12.37 -3.27 12.70
N ASN A 124 12.67 -3.33 11.39
CA ASN A 124 13.59 -2.42 10.71
C ASN A 124 12.99 -1.02 10.50
N TRP A 125 13.07 -0.19 11.53
CA TRP A 125 12.69 1.22 11.50
C TRP A 125 13.88 2.14 11.20
N PRO A 126 13.68 3.34 10.63
CA PRO A 126 12.39 3.93 10.25
C PRO A 126 11.81 3.35 8.95
N MET A 127 10.48 3.36 8.86
CA MET A 127 9.74 3.13 7.61
C MET A 127 9.67 4.42 6.82
N ARG A 128 10.01 4.37 5.53
CA ARG A 128 9.87 5.50 4.60
C ARG A 128 8.74 5.23 3.63
N PHE A 129 7.83 6.18 3.51
CA PHE A 129 6.75 6.19 2.56
C PHE A 129 6.97 7.27 1.51
N THR A 130 6.71 6.95 0.26
CA THR A 130 6.76 7.88 -0.87
C THR A 130 5.55 7.68 -1.75
N TRP A 131 5.10 8.72 -2.43
CA TRP A 131 3.94 8.63 -3.31
C TRP A 131 4.15 9.35 -4.63
N ARG A 132 3.47 8.87 -5.66
CA ARG A 132 3.45 9.46 -7.00
C ARG A 132 2.03 9.53 -7.54
N GLY A 133 1.80 10.45 -8.48
CA GLY A 133 0.47 10.65 -9.07
C GLY A 133 -0.41 11.66 -8.33
N VAL A 134 -0.01 12.07 -7.12
CA VAL A 134 -0.63 13.14 -6.33
C VAL A 134 -0.26 14.49 -6.93
N LYS A 135 -1.23 15.20 -7.52
CA LYS A 135 -1.04 16.50 -8.17
C LYS A 135 -2.23 17.42 -7.92
N SER A 136 -1.97 18.70 -7.72
CA SER A 136 -3.00 19.72 -7.44
C SER A 136 -3.93 20.00 -8.62
N ASP A 137 -3.57 19.56 -9.83
CA ASP A 137 -4.44 19.63 -11.01
C ASP A 137 -5.39 18.43 -11.12
N ARG A 138 -5.29 17.46 -10.21
CA ARG A 138 -6.13 16.25 -10.12
C ARG A 138 -6.91 16.15 -8.82
N PHE A 139 -6.41 16.76 -7.75
CA PHE A 139 -7.02 16.66 -6.42
C PHE A 139 -7.09 18.03 -5.77
N LYS A 140 -8.15 18.27 -5.00
CA LYS A 140 -8.29 19.47 -4.17
C LYS A 140 -7.41 19.39 -2.93
N TYR A 141 -7.43 18.25 -2.24
CA TYR A 141 -6.47 17.92 -1.20
C TYR A 141 -6.28 16.40 -1.11
N VAL A 142 -5.10 15.99 -0.64
CA VAL A 142 -4.77 14.59 -0.38
C VAL A 142 -4.01 14.55 0.95
N ASP A 143 -4.63 14.03 2.00
CA ASP A 143 -4.04 14.01 3.34
C ASP A 143 -3.65 12.59 3.74
N LEU A 144 -2.48 12.46 4.36
CA LEU A 144 -2.00 11.25 5.02
C LEU A 144 -2.09 11.44 6.53
N GLU A 145 -2.90 10.63 7.18
CA GLU A 145 -3.11 10.66 8.62
C GLU A 145 -2.61 9.39 9.29
N TYR A 146 -2.07 9.54 10.49
CA TYR A 146 -1.63 8.41 11.32
C TYR A 146 -1.64 8.80 12.81
N GLU A 147 -1.91 7.82 13.65
CA GLU A 147 -1.97 8.02 15.11
C GLU A 147 -0.61 7.69 15.75
N THR A 148 -0.18 8.56 16.66
CA THR A 148 1.02 8.38 17.48
C THR A 148 0.62 8.43 18.96
N ASP A 149 1.55 8.13 19.88
CA ASP A 149 1.33 8.35 21.32
C ASP A 149 0.96 9.81 21.66
N SER A 150 1.39 10.75 20.81
CA SER A 150 1.12 12.18 20.96
C SER A 150 -0.18 12.65 20.28
N GLY A 151 -0.97 11.71 19.75
CA GLY A 151 -2.22 11.96 19.05
C GLY A 151 -2.10 11.83 17.53
N MET A 152 -3.17 12.25 16.85
CA MET A 152 -3.28 12.18 15.39
C MET A 152 -2.32 13.17 14.71
N ARG A 153 -1.60 12.70 13.70
CA ARG A 153 -0.77 13.50 12.80
C ARG A 153 -1.43 13.52 11.43
N SER A 154 -1.29 14.64 10.72
CA SER A 154 -1.78 14.80 9.35
C SER A 154 -0.70 15.48 8.51
N ILE A 155 -0.56 15.03 7.27
CA ILE A 155 0.42 15.50 6.30
C ILE A 155 -0.27 15.70 4.97
N ASP A 156 -0.13 16.91 4.42
CA ASP A 156 -0.58 17.21 3.06
C ASP A 156 0.36 16.55 2.04
N MET A 157 -0.16 15.54 1.34
CA MET A 157 0.56 14.79 0.31
C MET A 157 0.72 15.57 -1.00
N LEU A 158 0.05 16.71 -1.19
CA LEU A 158 0.24 17.57 -2.37
C LEU A 158 1.49 18.43 -2.25
N SER A 159 1.78 18.93 -1.05
CA SER A 159 2.96 19.77 -0.79
C SER A 159 4.21 18.98 -0.43
N THR A 160 4.05 17.70 -0.10
CA THR A 160 5.15 16.79 0.25
C THR A 160 5.22 15.58 -0.69
N GLY A 161 6.35 14.88 -0.73
CA GLY A 161 6.53 13.68 -1.58
C GLY A 161 6.89 12.42 -0.81
N SER A 162 7.06 12.53 0.51
CA SER A 162 7.51 11.44 1.37
C SER A 162 7.25 11.71 2.85
N LEU A 163 7.13 10.63 3.62
CA LEU A 163 7.09 10.61 5.08
C LEU A 163 8.08 9.55 5.61
N ALA A 164 8.82 9.87 6.67
CA ALA A 164 9.52 8.87 7.46
C ALA A 164 8.83 8.70 8.82
N ILE A 165 8.51 7.47 9.20
CA ILE A 165 7.96 7.12 10.51
C ILE A 165 9.01 6.30 11.25
N ASP A 166 9.40 6.75 12.43
CA ASP A 166 10.33 6.09 13.36
C ASP A 166 9.60 5.47 14.57
N ASP A 167 8.36 5.88 14.83
CA ASP A 167 7.51 5.33 15.88
C ASP A 167 6.99 3.94 15.50
N ASN A 168 7.51 2.92 16.19
CA ASN A 168 7.16 1.53 15.94
C ASN A 168 5.73 1.14 16.37
N LYS A 169 5.00 2.03 17.04
CA LYS A 169 3.60 1.82 17.41
C LYS A 169 2.64 2.13 16.28
N VAL A 170 3.06 2.91 15.28
CA VAL A 170 2.25 3.19 14.10
C VAL A 170 2.19 1.93 13.23
N LYS A 171 0.98 1.37 13.05
CA LYS A 171 0.76 0.16 12.23
C LYS A 171 -0.13 0.40 11.00
N MET A 172 -0.74 1.56 10.92
CA MET A 172 -1.73 1.90 9.91
C MET A 172 -1.65 3.37 9.55
N LEU A 173 -1.89 3.66 8.27
CA LEU A 173 -2.05 5.00 7.73
C LEU A 173 -3.45 5.12 7.13
N ARG A 174 -4.04 6.31 7.24
CA ARG A 174 -5.28 6.66 6.57
C ARG A 174 -4.98 7.71 5.52
N ILE A 175 -5.46 7.49 4.30
CA ILE A 175 -5.29 8.43 3.19
C ILE A 175 -6.68 8.96 2.83
N ILE A 176 -6.83 10.29 2.84
CA ILE A 176 -8.07 10.97 2.50
C ILE A 176 -7.86 11.70 1.17
N LEU A 177 -8.61 11.27 0.17
CA LEU A 177 -8.61 11.86 -1.16
C LEU A 177 -9.86 12.71 -1.32
N ASN A 178 -9.71 13.97 -1.72
CA ASN A 178 -10.85 14.83 -2.01
C ASN A 178 -10.67 15.59 -3.32
N GLY A 179 -11.78 15.77 -4.02
CA GLY A 179 -11.83 16.75 -5.09
C GLY A 179 -11.20 16.22 -6.37
N VAL A 180 -11.64 15.07 -6.88
CA VAL A 180 -11.08 14.46 -8.09
C VAL A 180 -11.44 15.32 -9.30
N LEU A 181 -10.45 16.07 -9.79
CA LEU A 181 -10.54 16.89 -10.98
C LEU A 181 -10.26 16.02 -12.21
N VAL A 182 -11.31 15.38 -12.73
CA VAL A 182 -11.23 14.75 -14.05
C VAL A 182 -11.11 15.87 -15.07
N ARG A 183 -9.98 15.95 -15.79
CA ARG A 183 -9.91 16.83 -16.96
C ARG A 183 -10.93 16.30 -17.95
N GLU A 184 -11.89 17.15 -18.36
CA GLU A 184 -12.80 16.79 -19.43
C GLU A 184 -11.98 16.23 -20.61
N PRO A 185 -12.36 15.06 -21.16
CA PRO A 185 -11.67 14.52 -22.32
C PRO A 185 -11.66 15.61 -23.38
N LYS A 186 -10.47 15.97 -23.87
CA LYS A 186 -10.36 16.90 -25.00
C LYS A 186 -11.14 16.30 -26.15
N VAL A 187 -12.36 16.80 -26.38
CA VAL A 187 -13.16 16.44 -27.55
C VAL A 187 -12.29 16.78 -28.76
N LYS A 188 -11.78 15.76 -29.45
CA LYS A 188 -11.12 15.94 -30.74
C LYS A 188 -12.19 16.49 -31.68
N ARG A 189 -12.10 17.79 -31.96
CA ARG A 189 -12.86 18.43 -33.03
C ARG A 189 -12.25 18.09 -34.38
#